data_AF-A0A9P0LVK8-F1
#
_entry.id   AF-A0A9P0LVK8-F1
#
_cell.length_a   1.000
_cell.length_b   1.000
_cell.length_c   1.000
_cell.angle_alpha   90.00
_cell.angle_beta   90.00
_cell.angle_gamma   90.00
#
_symmetry.space_group_name_H-M   'P 1'
#
loop_
_entity.id
_entity.type
_entity.pdbx_description
1 polymer ?
#
loop_
_entity_poly.entity_id
_entity_poly.type
_entity_poly.pdbx_seq_one_letter_code
_entity_poly.pdbx_strand_id
1 'polypeptide(L)'
;MESQNADYYKRMDALNIIASVFDIDKGEVERNLKNLTSHYFREKNKLEQLHKSGAGIDDVQEPKWFAYKALNFLRDKNKPLPTVNSENDMDSQKSQQDNVTATSSRKRRCGTDGDSDIAEALQVLKNMSAS
;
A
#
# COMPACT_ATOMS: atom_id res chain seq x y z
N MET A 1 -32.59 8.12 -16.79
CA MET A 1 -32.48 6.63 -16.85
C MET A 1 -30.99 6.26 -16.90
N GLU A 2 -30.22 6.64 -15.88
CA GLU A 2 -28.94 7.33 -16.16
C GLU A 2 -27.98 7.33 -14.96
N SER A 3 -27.20 6.26 -14.80
CA SER A 3 -26.10 6.17 -13.81
C SER A 3 -25.04 5.10 -14.11
N GLN A 4 -25.17 4.32 -15.20
CA GLN A 4 -24.31 3.15 -15.48
C GLN A 4 -22.95 3.48 -16.15
N ASN A 5 -22.76 4.69 -16.68
CA ASN A 5 -21.56 5.06 -17.47
C ASN A 5 -20.60 6.06 -16.81
N ALA A 6 -20.83 6.46 -15.55
CA ALA A 6 -20.01 7.47 -14.88
C ALA A 6 -18.52 7.09 -14.82
N ASP A 7 -18.20 5.83 -14.57
CA ASP A 7 -16.81 5.35 -14.44
C ASP A 7 -16.13 5.12 -15.80
N TYR A 8 -16.90 4.91 -16.87
CA TYR A 8 -16.36 4.87 -18.24
C TYR A 8 -15.79 6.23 -18.63
N TYR A 9 -16.54 7.32 -18.40
CA TYR A 9 -16.08 8.67 -18.71
C TYR A 9 -14.90 9.10 -17.85
N LYS A 10 -14.91 8.82 -16.53
CA LYS A 10 -13.74 9.06 -15.65
C LYS A 10 -12.48 8.35 -16.16
N ARG A 11 -12.61 7.10 -16.62
CA ARG A 11 -11.48 6.36 -17.20
C ARG A 11 -10.99 6.98 -18.51
N MET A 12 -11.89 7.37 -19.41
CA MET A 12 -11.53 7.99 -20.68
C MET A 12 -10.79 9.31 -20.46
N ASP A 13 -11.32 10.16 -19.59
CA ASP A 13 -10.74 11.47 -19.25
C ASP A 13 -9.36 11.34 -18.62
N ALA A 14 -9.20 10.48 -17.61
CA ALA A 14 -7.89 10.21 -17.00
C ALA A 14 -6.84 9.71 -18.00
N LEU A 15 -7.24 8.92 -19.01
CA LEU A 15 -6.34 8.47 -20.08
C LEU A 15 -5.96 9.60 -21.03
N ASN A 16 -6.89 10.50 -21.36
CA ASN A 16 -6.65 11.69 -22.19
C ASN A 16 -5.71 12.67 -21.48
N ILE A 17 -5.87 12.87 -20.17
CA ILE A 17 -4.97 13.70 -19.34
C ILE A 17 -3.55 13.13 -19.38
N ILE A 18 -3.39 11.81 -19.21
CA ILE A 18 -2.07 11.16 -19.30
C ILE A 18 -1.48 11.31 -20.71
N ALA A 19 -2.27 11.08 -21.77
CA ALA A 19 -1.84 11.28 -23.16
C ALA A 19 -1.32 12.71 -23.40
N SER A 20 -2.06 13.74 -22.91
CA SER A 20 -1.67 15.15 -23.02
C SER A 20 -0.45 15.53 -22.19
N VAL A 21 -0.16 14.84 -21.08
CA VAL A 21 0.99 15.12 -20.22
C VAL A 21 2.29 14.51 -20.77
N PHE A 22 2.19 13.40 -21.51
CA PHE A 22 3.35 12.70 -22.08
C PHE A 22 3.55 12.95 -23.59
N ASP A 23 2.61 13.61 -24.27
CA ASP A 23 2.56 13.81 -25.73
C ASP A 23 2.62 12.48 -26.52
N ILE A 24 1.76 11.53 -26.11
CA ILE A 24 1.69 10.16 -26.67
C ILE A 24 0.22 9.80 -26.93
N ASP A 25 -0.05 9.06 -28.01
CA ASP A 25 -1.40 8.56 -28.31
C ASP A 25 -2.03 7.75 -27.16
N LYS A 26 -3.35 7.93 -27.00
CA LYS A 26 -4.17 7.29 -25.98
C LYS A 26 -4.09 5.75 -26.02
N GLY A 27 -4.07 5.15 -27.20
CA GLY A 27 -3.96 3.70 -27.38
C GLY A 27 -2.62 3.16 -26.85
N GLU A 28 -1.53 3.88 -27.11
CA GLU A 28 -0.20 3.52 -26.61
C GLU A 28 -0.04 3.81 -25.10
N VAL A 29 -0.71 4.84 -24.56
CA VAL A 29 -0.88 5.02 -23.10
C VAL A 29 -1.63 3.85 -22.47
N GLU A 30 -2.75 3.41 -23.06
CA GLU A 30 -3.52 2.25 -22.58
C GLU A 30 -2.69 0.95 -22.64
N ARG A 31 -1.91 0.75 -23.71
CA ARG A 31 -0.99 -0.38 -23.86
C ARG A 31 0.11 -0.37 -22.82
N ASN A 32 0.73 0.78 -22.58
CA ASN A 32 1.78 0.93 -21.57
C ASN A 32 1.23 0.66 -20.17
N LEU A 33 0.08 1.24 -19.81
CA LEU A 33 -0.60 0.95 -18.54
C LEU A 33 -0.93 -0.54 -18.38
N LYS A 34 -1.41 -1.21 -19.42
CA LYS A 34 -1.67 -2.66 -19.44
C LYS A 34 -0.40 -3.48 -19.21
N ASN A 35 0.70 -3.11 -19.87
CA ASN A 35 2.00 -3.77 -19.73
C ASN A 35 2.59 -3.60 -18.33
N LEU A 36 2.72 -2.36 -17.83
CA LEU A 36 3.23 -2.09 -16.48
C LEU A 36 2.39 -2.81 -15.41
N THR A 37 1.06 -2.77 -15.54
CA THR A 37 0.15 -3.50 -14.62
C THR A 37 0.38 -5.01 -14.66
N SER A 38 0.61 -5.59 -15.84
CA SER A 38 0.88 -7.03 -16.00
C SER A 38 2.22 -7.44 -15.37
N HIS A 39 3.28 -6.65 -15.60
CA HIS A 39 4.59 -6.89 -14.98
C HIS A 39 4.54 -6.74 -13.45
N TYR A 40 3.82 -5.74 -12.92
CA TYR A 40 3.62 -5.56 -11.49
C TYR A 40 2.98 -6.80 -10.84
N PHE A 41 1.86 -7.30 -11.38
CA PHE A 41 1.19 -8.46 -10.79
C PHE A 41 1.98 -9.77 -10.97
N ARG A 42 2.78 -9.93 -12.03
CA ARG A 42 3.71 -11.06 -12.17
C ARG A 42 4.77 -11.07 -11.07
N GLU A 43 5.43 -9.94 -10.84
CA GLU A 43 6.47 -9.82 -9.80
C GLU A 43 5.87 -9.93 -8.39
N LYS A 44 4.69 -9.32 -8.15
CA LYS A 44 3.93 -9.48 -6.89
C LYS A 44 3.63 -10.96 -6.62
N ASN A 45 3.10 -11.69 -7.60
CA ASN A 45 2.76 -13.10 -7.44
C ASN A 45 3.99 -13.97 -7.19
N LYS A 46 5.13 -13.68 -7.85
CA LYS A 46 6.42 -14.36 -7.61
C LYS A 46 6.87 -14.18 -6.16
N LEU A 47 6.83 -12.96 -5.64
CA LEU A 47 7.19 -12.66 -4.24
C LEU A 47 6.20 -13.32 -3.26
N GLU A 48 4.89 -13.23 -3.51
CA GLU A 48 3.89 -13.90 -2.66
C GLU A 48 4.01 -15.43 -2.68
N GLN A 49 4.56 -16.05 -3.73
CA GLN A 49 4.87 -17.48 -3.77
C GLN A 49 6.14 -17.80 -2.96
N LEU A 50 7.21 -17.02 -3.14
CA LEU A 50 8.47 -17.16 -2.39
C LEU A 50 8.23 -17.10 -0.86
N HIS A 51 7.50 -16.08 -0.41
CA HIS A 51 7.12 -15.91 1.00
C HIS A 51 6.22 -17.05 1.55
N LYS A 52 5.48 -17.76 0.69
CA LYS A 52 4.65 -18.93 1.08
C LYS A 52 5.42 -20.24 1.10
N SER A 53 6.56 -20.31 0.42
CA SER A 53 7.30 -21.57 0.18
C SER A 53 8.18 -22.02 1.36
N GLY A 54 8.13 -21.33 2.50
CA GLY A 54 9.04 -21.60 3.64
C GLY A 54 10.50 -21.23 3.36
N ALA A 55 10.74 -20.34 2.39
CA ALA A 55 12.06 -19.79 2.11
C ALA A 55 12.62 -19.05 3.34
N GLY A 56 13.94 -19.08 3.52
CA GLY A 56 14.60 -18.51 4.69
C GLY A 56 14.50 -16.99 4.79
N ILE A 57 14.86 -16.42 5.94
CA ILE A 57 14.94 -14.97 6.11
C ILE A 57 15.99 -14.36 5.16
N ASP A 58 17.07 -15.10 4.87
CA ASP A 58 18.09 -14.74 3.88
C ASP A 58 17.62 -14.89 2.41
N ASP A 59 16.54 -15.64 2.15
CA ASP A 59 15.98 -15.84 0.80
C ASP A 59 15.01 -14.73 0.37
N VAL A 60 14.78 -13.69 1.19
CA VAL A 60 13.82 -12.61 0.91
C VAL A 60 14.33 -11.74 -0.24
N GLN A 61 14.07 -12.20 -1.47
CA GLN A 61 14.52 -11.52 -2.69
C GLN A 61 13.86 -10.15 -2.83
N GLU A 62 14.68 -9.11 -2.91
CA GLU A 62 14.25 -7.79 -3.36
C GLU A 62 13.56 -7.87 -4.74
N PRO A 63 12.53 -7.04 -5.00
CA PRO A 63 11.86 -6.99 -6.29
C PRO A 63 12.85 -6.58 -7.38
N LYS A 64 13.09 -7.49 -8.35
CA LYS A 64 14.08 -7.30 -9.41
C LYS A 64 13.62 -6.28 -10.46
N TRP A 65 12.31 -6.07 -10.58
CA TRP A 65 11.75 -5.14 -11.55
C TRP A 65 11.68 -3.70 -10.99
N PHE A 66 12.42 -2.78 -11.61
CA PHE A 66 12.62 -1.40 -11.15
C PHE A 66 11.34 -0.64 -10.76
N ALA A 67 10.27 -0.81 -11.54
CA ALA A 67 9.00 -0.10 -11.31
C ALA A 67 8.15 -0.69 -10.17
N TYR A 68 8.53 -1.83 -9.59
CA TYR A 68 7.73 -2.50 -8.54
C TYR A 68 7.54 -1.62 -7.30
N LYS A 69 8.61 -0.98 -6.81
CA LYS A 69 8.55 -0.09 -5.64
C LYS A 69 7.65 1.14 -5.92
N ALA A 70 7.71 1.70 -7.13
CA ALA A 70 6.87 2.82 -7.56
C ALA A 70 5.39 2.44 -7.75
N LEU A 71 5.10 1.22 -8.22
CA LEU A 71 3.74 0.72 -8.45
C LEU A 71 3.10 0.05 -7.22
N ASN A 72 3.71 0.14 -6.04
CA ASN A 72 3.23 -0.50 -4.81
C ASN A 72 1.81 -0.05 -4.40
N PHE A 73 1.33 1.13 -4.84
CA PHE A 73 -0.06 1.56 -4.65
C PHE A 73 -1.10 0.63 -5.33
N LEU A 74 -0.69 -0.20 -6.30
CA LEU A 74 -1.55 -1.20 -6.93
C LEU A 74 -1.72 -2.47 -6.08
N ARG A 75 -1.01 -2.63 -4.96
CA ARG A 75 -0.99 -3.84 -4.13
C ARG A 75 -2.39 -4.29 -3.71
N ASP A 76 -3.25 -3.34 -3.40
CA ASP A 76 -4.56 -3.53 -2.79
C ASP A 76 -5.74 -3.47 -3.78
N LYS A 77 -5.47 -3.22 -5.07
CA LYS A 77 -6.50 -3.01 -6.12
C LYS A 77 -7.53 -4.15 -6.25
N ASN A 78 -7.16 -5.37 -5.81
CA ASN A 78 -8.00 -6.56 -5.89
C ASN A 78 -8.40 -7.09 -4.49
N LYS A 79 -8.17 -6.34 -3.41
CA LYS A 79 -8.66 -6.71 -2.07
C LYS A 79 -10.11 -6.24 -1.91
N PRO A 80 -11.02 -7.07 -1.36
CA PRO A 80 -12.34 -6.57 -0.98
C PRO A 80 -12.18 -5.52 0.13
N LEU A 81 -12.91 -4.40 0.00
CA LEU A 81 -13.09 -3.46 1.10
C LEU A 81 -13.92 -4.14 2.19
N PRO A 82 -13.58 -3.98 3.48
CA PRO A 82 -14.39 -4.54 4.57
C PRO A 82 -15.76 -3.82 4.59
N THR A 83 -16.81 -4.56 4.26
CA THR A 83 -18.19 -4.09 4.32
C THR A 83 -18.68 -4.09 5.77
N VAL A 84 -19.15 -2.94 6.24
CA VAL A 84 -19.84 -2.86 7.54
C VAL A 84 -21.30 -3.27 7.33
N ASN A 85 -21.67 -4.44 7.87
CA ASN A 85 -23.09 -4.81 7.95
C ASN A 85 -23.82 -3.74 8.75
N SER A 86 -24.90 -3.20 8.17
CA SER A 86 -25.66 -2.08 8.75
C SER A 86 -26.91 -2.53 9.52
N GLU A 87 -26.97 -3.82 9.85
CA GLU A 87 -28.09 -4.48 10.50
C GLU A 87 -27.56 -5.18 11.76
N ASN A 88 -28.10 -4.77 12.92
CA ASN A 88 -27.96 -5.39 14.25
C ASN A 88 -26.55 -5.35 14.92
N ASP A 89 -26.41 -5.26 16.24
CA ASP A 89 -27.39 -5.23 17.34
C ASP A 89 -27.11 -4.14 18.39
N MET A 90 -28.07 -3.91 19.29
CA MET A 90 -27.92 -3.06 20.48
C MET A 90 -27.45 -3.85 21.71
N ASP A 91 -26.68 -3.16 22.55
CA ASP A 91 -26.50 -3.33 24.00
C ASP A 91 -25.33 -4.19 24.59
N SER A 92 -24.84 -3.63 25.70
CA SER A 92 -24.07 -4.19 26.83
C SER A 92 -22.71 -4.88 26.65
N GLN A 93 -21.75 -4.42 27.47
CA GLN A 93 -20.39 -4.95 27.63
C GLN A 93 -20.29 -5.91 28.83
N LYS A 94 -19.38 -6.90 28.79
CA LYS A 94 -18.30 -7.03 29.79
C LYS A 94 -17.18 -8.01 29.36
N SER A 95 -15.95 -7.66 29.77
CA SER A 95 -14.71 -8.43 29.88
C SER A 95 -14.79 -9.97 29.95
N GLN A 96 -13.81 -10.76 29.48
CA GLN A 96 -12.52 -10.49 28.78
C GLN A 96 -12.04 -11.87 28.21
N GLN A 97 -11.02 -11.99 27.34
CA GLN A 97 -10.06 -11.01 26.83
C GLN A 97 -10.06 -11.03 25.27
N ASP A 98 -9.03 -11.21 24.43
CA ASP A 98 -7.57 -11.38 24.59
C ASP A 98 -6.78 -10.67 23.47
N ASN A 99 -5.49 -10.97 23.32
CA ASN A 99 -4.54 -10.40 22.37
C ASN A 99 -5.05 -10.39 20.92
N VAL A 100 -5.60 -9.27 20.47
CA VAL A 100 -4.80 -8.17 19.86
C VAL A 100 -5.62 -6.88 19.74
N THR A 101 -5.11 -5.78 20.29
CA THR A 101 -5.87 -4.51 20.38
C THR A 101 -5.84 -3.71 19.07
N ALA A 102 -6.88 -3.86 18.25
CA ALA A 102 -7.30 -2.79 17.35
C ALA A 102 -8.14 -1.76 18.14
N THR A 103 -7.76 -0.48 18.10
CA THR A 103 -8.62 0.61 18.60
C THR A 103 -8.86 1.66 17.53
N SER A 104 -10.12 1.80 17.13
CA SER A 104 -10.57 2.90 16.28
C SER A 104 -10.46 4.22 17.05
N SER A 105 -9.82 5.23 16.45
CA SER A 105 -9.79 6.59 16.99
C SER A 105 -9.44 7.60 15.89
N ARG A 106 -10.44 8.38 15.45
CA ARG A 106 -10.19 9.57 14.61
C ARG A 106 -9.50 10.64 15.47
N LYS A 107 -8.17 10.65 15.47
CA LYS A 107 -7.39 11.71 16.13
C LYS A 107 -6.35 12.28 15.17
N ARG A 108 -6.58 13.51 14.69
CA ARG A 108 -5.51 14.30 14.05
C ARG A 108 -4.43 14.53 15.11
N ARG A 109 -3.21 14.07 14.82
CA ARG A 109 -1.97 14.57 15.42
C ARG A 109 -0.99 14.80 14.27
N CYS A 110 -0.53 16.03 14.09
CA CYS A 110 0.91 16.18 13.90
C CYS A 110 1.54 15.93 15.28
N GLY A 111 2.56 15.10 15.32
CA GLY A 111 3.29 14.74 16.53
C GLY A 111 4.68 14.31 16.07
N THR A 112 5.68 15.10 16.42
CA THR A 112 7.08 14.85 16.07
C THR A 112 7.68 13.88 17.09
N ASP A 113 7.22 12.63 17.06
CA ASP A 113 7.67 11.57 17.96
C ASP A 113 8.97 10.90 17.44
N GLY A 114 9.88 11.72 16.88
CA GLY A 114 11.19 11.31 16.40
C GLY A 114 12.26 12.22 17.01
N ASP A 115 12.93 11.71 18.05
CA ASP A 115 14.16 12.29 18.64
C ASP A 115 14.80 11.36 19.70
N SER A 116 14.04 10.41 20.29
CA SER A 116 14.52 9.43 21.28
C SER A 116 15.76 8.67 20.79
N ASP A 117 15.63 7.98 19.67
CA ASP A 117 16.65 7.09 19.09
C ASP A 117 17.90 7.88 18.65
N ILE A 118 17.73 9.15 18.27
CA ILE A 118 18.81 10.05 17.87
C ILE A 118 19.63 10.48 19.09
N ALA A 119 18.95 10.83 20.20
CA ALA A 119 19.62 11.17 21.46
C ALA A 119 20.43 9.98 22.03
N GLU A 120 19.87 8.77 21.96
CA GLU A 120 20.58 7.55 22.40
C GLU A 120 21.81 7.26 21.51
N ALA A 121 21.68 7.32 20.19
CA ALA A 121 22.79 7.13 19.25
C ALA A 121 23.93 8.15 19.46
N LEU A 122 23.59 9.42 19.70
CA LEU A 122 24.58 10.47 20.00
C LEU A 122 25.31 10.22 21.34
N GLN A 123 24.60 9.70 22.36
CA GLN A 123 25.22 9.37 23.64
C GLN A 123 26.19 8.18 23.54
N VAL A 124 25.85 7.16 22.74
CA VAL A 124 26.76 6.02 22.46
C VAL A 124 28.03 6.49 21.75
N LEU A 125 27.89 7.27 20.67
CA LEU A 125 29.05 7.79 19.91
C LEU A 125 29.97 8.66 20.78
N LYS A 126 29.41 9.48 21.67
CA LYS A 126 30.18 10.33 22.58
C LYS A 126 30.96 9.54 23.63
N ASN A 127 30.43 8.39 24.07
CA ASN A 127 31.15 7.49 24.97
C ASN A 127 32.29 6.74 24.25
N MET A 128 32.15 6.47 22.94
CA MET A 128 33.18 5.78 22.14
C MET A 128 34.41 6.64 21.81
N SER A 129 34.31 7.97 21.84
CA SER A 129 35.44 8.88 21.55
C SER A 129 36.21 9.34 22.80
N ALA A 130 36.01 8.69 23.94
CA ALA A 130 36.55 9.06 25.25
C ALA A 130 37.41 7.94 25.88
N SER A 131 38.11 7.17 25.04
CA SER A 131 39.06 6.10 25.40
C SER A 131 40.25 6.11 24.45
#